data_AF-A0A925JFP0-F1
#
_entry.id   AF-A0A925JFP0-F1
#
_cell.length_a   1.000
_cell.length_b   1.000
_cell.length_c   1.000
_cell.angle_alpha   90.00
_cell.angle_beta   90.00
_cell.angle_gamma   90.00
#
_symmetry.space_group_name_H-M   'P 1'
#
loop_
_entity.id
_entity.type
_entity.pdbx_description
1 polymer ?
#
loop_
_entity_poly.entity_id
_entity_poly.type
_entity_poly.pdbx_seq_one_letter_code
_entity_poly.pdbx_strand_id
1 'polypeptide(L)' 'MSTEIITLEIDSEAAQAFKSASTDERRKLQVLLGIWLKEYAKTETVSLKETMDEISEKAQSRGLTPEILESIQECN' A
#
# COMPACT_ATOMS: atom_id res chain seq x y z
N MET A 1 8.70 11.06 -13.69
CA MET A 1 8.22 9.72 -13.27
C MET A 1 9.05 8.70 -14.01
N SER A 2 9.73 7.81 -13.30
CA SER A 2 10.50 6.73 -13.93
C SER A 2 9.57 5.56 -14.24
N THR A 3 9.74 4.93 -15.40
CA THR A 3 9.05 3.69 -15.77
C THR A 3 10.09 2.59 -15.87
N GLU A 4 9.81 1.44 -15.26
CA GLU A 4 10.65 0.26 -15.36
C GLU A 4 9.90 -0.86 -16.10
N ILE A 5 10.66 -1.69 -16.82
CA ILE A 5 10.13 -2.85 -17.53
C ILE A 5 10.27 -4.06 -16.62
N ILE A 6 9.17 -4.77 -16.41
CA ILE A 6 9.13 -6.05 -15.72
C ILE A 6 8.66 -7.13 -16.69
N THR A 7 9.23 -8.33 -16.58
CA THR A 7 8.79 -9.51 -17.32
C THR A 7 7.86 -10.32 -16.42
N LEU A 8 6.69 -10.68 -16.93
CA LEU A 8 5.66 -11.42 -16.19
C LEU A 8 5.28 -12.69 -16.91
N GLU A 9 5.11 -13.77 -16.16
CA GLU A 9 4.48 -14.99 -16.64
C GLU A 9 2.98 -14.89 -16.36
N ILE A 10 2.19 -14.90 -17.44
CA ILE A 10 0.72 -14.85 -17.40
C ILE A 10 0.17 -15.89 -18.36
N ASP A 11 -1.13 -16.17 -18.26
CA ASP A 11 -1.79 -17.08 -19.19
C ASP A 11 -1.62 -16.64 -20.66
N SER A 12 -1.54 -17.62 -21.55
CA SER A 12 -1.30 -17.43 -22.98
C SER A 12 -2.38 -16.60 -23.67
N GLU A 13 -3.65 -16.75 -23.27
CA GLU A 13 -4.79 -15.99 -23.79
C GLU A 13 -4.66 -14.52 -23.39
N ALA A 14 -4.35 -14.25 -22.12
CA ALA A 14 -4.13 -12.90 -21.61
C ALA A 14 -2.93 -12.22 -22.31
N ALA A 15 -1.84 -12.95 -22.53
CA ALA A 15 -0.68 -12.46 -23.26
C ALA A 15 -1.05 -12.11 -24.71
N GLN A 16 -1.86 -12.93 -25.38
CA GLN A 16 -2.30 -12.67 -26.74
C GLN A 16 -3.26 -11.48 -26.81
N ALA A 17 -4.18 -11.34 -25.85
CA ALA A 17 -5.07 -10.19 -25.76
C ALA A 17 -4.28 -8.88 -25.59
N PHE A 18 -3.30 -8.83 -24.68
CA PHE A 18 -2.44 -7.67 -24.50
C PHE A 18 -1.62 -7.35 -25.76
N LYS A 19 -1.07 -8.37 -26.42
CA LYS A 19 -0.33 -8.22 -27.69
C LYS A 19 -1.22 -7.83 -28.87
N SER A 20 -2.53 -8.06 -28.81
CA SER A 20 -3.45 -7.69 -29.89
C SER A 20 -4.06 -6.30 -29.68
N ALA A 21 -4.01 -5.78 -28.46
CA ALA A 21 -4.51 -4.46 -28.10
C ALA A 21 -3.68 -3.32 -28.73
N SER A 22 -4.33 -2.19 -28.99
CA SER A 22 -3.69 -0.96 -29.46
C SER A 22 -2.71 -0.38 -28.43
N THR A 23 -1.83 0.52 -28.87
CA THR A 23 -0.87 1.18 -27.97
C THR A 23 -1.54 1.88 -26.80
N ASP A 24 -2.68 2.54 -27.02
CA ASP A 24 -3.41 3.26 -25.98
C ASP A 24 -4.06 2.30 -24.97
N GLU A 25 -4.62 1.19 -25.46
CA GLU A 25 -5.19 0.15 -24.58
C GLU A 25 -4.12 -0.54 -23.75
N ARG A 26 -2.98 -0.90 -24.36
CA ARG A 26 -1.83 -1.45 -23.62
C ARG A 26 -1.35 -0.51 -22.54
N ARG A 27 -1.27 0.80 -22.81
CA ARG A 27 -0.89 1.81 -21.82
C ARG A 27 -1.89 1.86 -20.66
N LYS A 28 -3.19 1.81 -20.93
CA LYS A 28 -4.23 1.76 -19.87
C LYS A 28 -4.09 0.50 -19.01
N LEU A 29 -3.87 -0.66 -19.64
CA LEU A 29 -3.67 -1.93 -18.95
C LEU A 29 -2.40 -1.91 -18.07
N GLN A 30 -1.30 -1.34 -18.56
CA GLN A 30 -0.07 -1.16 -17.77
C GLN A 30 -0.28 -0.27 -16.54
N VAL A 31 -1.05 0.81 -16.69
CA VAL A 31 -1.40 1.69 -15.56
C VAL A 31 -2.24 0.93 -14.53
N LEU A 32 -3.24 0.17 -14.97
CA LEU A 32 -4.11 -0.62 -14.09
C LEU A 32 -3.30 -1.66 -13.30
N LEU A 33 -2.42 -2.40 -13.97
CA LEU A 33 -1.52 -3.35 -13.32
C LEU A 33 -0.61 -2.66 -12.29
N GLY A 34 -0.06 -1.50 -12.64
CA GLY A 34 0.77 -0.72 -11.71
C GLY A 34 0.01 -0.22 -10.48
N ILE A 35 -1.30 0.05 -10.60
CA ILE A 35 -2.14 0.40 -9.44
C ILE A 35 -2.31 -0.83 -8.54
N TRP A 36 -2.68 -1.98 -9.09
CA TRP A 36 -2.83 -3.21 -8.32
C TRP A 36 -1.55 -3.66 -7.62
N LEU A 37 -0.39 -3.56 -8.27
CA LEU A 37 0.90 -3.89 -7.65
C LEU A 37 1.23 -2.95 -6.47
N LYS A 38 0.88 -1.67 -6.57
CA LYS A 38 1.05 -0.71 -5.46
C LYS A 38 0.08 -0.98 -4.32
N GLU A 39 -1.17 -1.36 -4.62
CA GLU A 39 -2.14 -1.76 -3.60
C GLU A 39 -1.71 -3.02 -2.88
N TYR A 40 -1.23 -4.03 -3.61
CA TYR A 40 -0.65 -5.23 -3.03
C TYR A 40 0.50 -4.91 -2.06
N ALA A 41 1.43 -4.05 -2.50
CA ALA A 41 2.53 -3.59 -1.65
C ALA A 41 2.03 -2.87 -0.39
N LYS A 42 0.94 -2.08 -0.47
CA LYS A 42 0.34 -1.42 0.70
C LYS A 42 -0.31 -2.39 1.67
N THR A 43 -0.95 -3.45 1.19
CA THR A 43 -1.54 -4.48 2.05
C THR A 43 -0.52 -5.30 2.82
N GLU A 44 0.71 -5.44 2.31
CA GLU A 44 1.79 -6.12 3.03
C GLU A 44 2.58 -5.20 4.00
N THR A 45 2.44 -3.88 3.91
CA THR A 45 3.37 -2.91 4.55
C THR A 45 2.80 -2.11 5.71
N VAL A 46 1.68 -2.52 6.30
CA VAL A 46 1.29 -1.97 7.61
C VAL A 46 1.11 -3.11 8.59
N SER A 47 2.20 -3.46 9.25
CA SER A 47 2.13 -4.34 10.42
C SER A 47 1.28 -3.69 11.50
N LEU A 48 0.65 -4.52 12.35
CA LEU A 48 -0.03 -4.03 13.56
C LEU A 48 0.91 -3.14 14.39
N LYS A 49 2.21 -3.46 14.41
CA LYS A 49 3.23 -2.68 15.09
C LYS A 49 3.34 -1.27 14.50
N GLU A 50 3.49 -1.13 13.19
CA GLU A 50 3.53 0.19 12.53
C GLU A 50 2.25 0.99 12.75
N THR A 51 1.10 0.30 12.76
CA THR A 51 -0.19 0.93 13.10
C THR A 51 -0.18 1.45 14.55
N MET A 52 0.31 0.65 15.50
CA MET A 52 0.40 1.03 16.91
C MET A 52 1.42 2.16 17.13
N ASP A 53 2.53 2.17 16.40
CA ASP A 53 3.55 3.21 16.45
C ASP A 53 2.94 4.54 15.96
N GLU A 54 2.23 4.55 14.83
CA GLU A 54 1.52 5.74 14.34
C GLU A 54 0.45 6.25 15.31
N ILE A 55 -0.30 5.34 15.94
CA ILE A 55 -1.31 5.70 16.95
C ILE A 55 -0.62 6.34 18.15
N SER A 56 0.52 5.79 18.58
CA SER A 56 1.30 6.30 19.71
C SER A 56 1.82 7.71 19.42
N GLU A 57 2.37 7.97 18.23
CA GLU A 57 2.83 9.30 17.81
C GLU A 57 1.68 10.33 17.75
N LYS A 58 0.53 9.93 17.18
CA LYS A 58 -0.67 10.78 17.11
C LYS A 58 -1.22 11.08 18.51
N ALA A 59 -1.13 10.13 19.44
CA ALA A 59 -1.58 10.33 20.80
C ALA A 59 -0.67 11.32 21.55
N GLN A 60 0.65 11.13 21.46
CA GLN A 60 1.63 12.04 22.08
C GLN A 60 1.52 13.47 21.53
N SER A 61 1.41 13.64 20.21
CA SER A 61 1.24 14.97 19.59
C SER A 61 -0.07 15.67 19.98
N ARG A 62 -1.08 14.92 20.42
CA ARG A 62 -2.36 15.43 20.94
C ARG A 62 -2.35 15.64 22.46
N GLY A 63 -1.19 15.46 23.11
CA GLY A 63 -1.03 15.68 24.53
C GLY A 63 -1.33 14.45 25.40
N LEU A 64 -1.48 13.25 24.82
CA LEU A 64 -1.43 12.01 25.60
C LEU A 64 0.03 11.67 25.89
N THR A 65 0.59 12.31 26.92
CA THR A 65 1.94 12.02 27.41
C THR A 65 1.92 10.75 28.27
N PRO A 66 3.08 10.10 28.50
CA PRO A 66 3.17 8.93 29.37
C PRO A 66 2.56 9.14 30.76
N GLU A 67 2.71 10.33 31.33
CA GLU A 67 2.20 10.69 32.66
C GLU A 67 0.67 10.80 32.66
N ILE A 68 0.07 11.32 31.59
CA ILE A 68 -1.39 11.37 31.43
C ILE A 68 -1.93 9.95 31.20
N LEU A 69 -1.24 9.13 30.41
CA LEU A 69 -1.61 7.74 30.21
C LEU A 69 -1.57 6.94 31.53
N GLU A 70 -0.55 7.16 32.35
CA GLU A 70 -0.40 6.56 33.68
C GLU A 70 -1.55 6.99 34.60
N SER A 71 -1.89 8.28 34.62
CA SER A 71 -3.03 8.79 35.40
C SER A 71 -4.39 8.19 35.01
N ILE A 72 -4.58 7.84 33.73
CA ILE A 72 -5.81 7.18 33.25
C ILE A 72 -5.85 5.72 33.70
N GLN A 73 -4.70 5.04 33.76
CA GLN A 73 -4.60 3.64 34.15
C GLN A 73 -4.72 3.44 35.66
N GLU A 74 -4.24 4.39 36.46
CA GLU A 74 -4.35 4.38 37.93
C GLU A 74 -5.77 4.71 38.44
N CYS A 75 -6.65 5.23 37.60
CA CYS A 75 -8.05 5.53 37.96
C CYS A 75 -9.01 4.32 37.84
N ASN A 76 -8.50 3.11 37.63
CA ASN A 76 -9.26 1.84 37.63
C ASN A 76 -8.97 1.02 38.89
#